data_AF-A0A150KWG1-F1
#
_entry.id   AF-A0A150KWG1-F1
#
_cell.length_a   1.000
_cell.length_b   1.000
_cell.length_c   1.000
_cell.angle_alpha   90.00
_cell.angle_beta   90.00
_cell.angle_gamma   90.00
#
_symmetry.space_group_name_H-M   'P 1'
#
loop_
_entity.id
_entity.type
_entity.pdbx_description
1 polymer ?
#
loop_
_entity_poly.entity_id
_entity_poly.type
_entity_poly.pdbx_seq_one_letter_code
_entity_poly.pdbx_strand_id
1 'polypeptide(L)'
;MFYCHELEYVRANKRNNIVGETVRDVYDWLLQENIGAVVIENIQLRQRHDTDKRFNRLTHHFKKKKLTDTIIRRGMRLGFRIKKVNPAYTSVIGRFKYRKKYGLSVHESAALVIGRRGLGYQERLPKELIHIIKTKVKRHLVAVLGSMEESYKQSKSGTKQRQYLGRMLKKIENFKEEHEWSLWNILHKFCWLNQDQIQLKEV
;
A
#
# COMPACT_ATOMS: atom_id res chain seq x y z
N MET A 1 6.85 8.75 -19.08
CA MET A 1 6.63 8.77 -17.61
C MET A 1 6.01 10.12 -17.26
N PHE A 2 4.84 10.15 -16.61
CA PHE A 2 4.15 11.40 -16.25
C PHE A 2 4.66 11.89 -14.89
N TYR A 3 5.60 12.83 -14.88
CA TYR A 3 6.30 13.27 -13.66
C TYR A 3 5.81 14.64 -13.17
N CYS A 4 5.39 14.74 -11.91
CA CYS A 4 4.75 15.95 -11.37
C CYS A 4 5.34 16.39 -10.01
N HIS A 5 6.66 16.57 -9.93
CA HIS A 5 7.35 17.00 -8.70
C HIS A 5 6.85 18.34 -8.14
N GLU A 6 6.42 19.25 -9.03
CA GLU A 6 5.94 20.57 -8.67
C GLU A 6 4.69 20.56 -7.77
N LEU A 7 3.91 19.47 -7.77
CA LEU A 7 2.66 19.37 -7.02
C LEU A 7 2.84 19.54 -5.51
N GLU A 8 4.05 19.38 -4.97
CA GLU A 8 4.30 19.51 -3.55
C GLU A 8 4.33 20.97 -3.07
N TYR A 9 4.89 21.88 -3.89
CA TYR A 9 5.24 23.24 -3.44
C TYR A 9 4.55 24.38 -4.21
N VAL A 10 4.01 24.15 -5.41
CA VAL A 10 3.40 25.24 -6.19
C VAL A 10 2.05 25.73 -5.62
N ARG A 11 1.69 26.97 -5.91
CA ARG A 11 0.40 27.58 -5.51
C ARG A 11 -0.79 26.78 -6.06
N ALA A 12 -1.96 26.90 -5.40
CA ALA A 12 -3.14 26.08 -5.69
C ALA A 12 -3.61 26.14 -7.15
N ASN A 13 -3.59 27.31 -7.78
CA ASN A 13 -4.00 27.48 -9.18
C ASN A 13 -3.04 26.77 -10.14
N LYS A 14 -1.72 26.99 -10.00
CA LYS A 14 -0.70 26.29 -10.80
C LYS A 14 -0.81 24.77 -10.63
N ARG A 15 -1.01 24.30 -9.40
CA ARG A 15 -1.22 22.87 -9.09
C ARG A 15 -2.42 22.28 -9.81
N ASN A 16 -3.56 22.99 -9.81
CA ASN A 16 -4.76 22.54 -10.52
C ASN A 16 -4.52 22.47 -12.04
N ASN A 17 -3.76 23.42 -12.60
CA ASN A 17 -3.38 23.40 -14.01
C ASN A 17 -2.53 22.17 -14.34
N ILE A 18 -1.45 21.94 -13.58
CA ILE A 18 -0.56 20.77 -13.74
C ILE A 18 -1.36 19.47 -13.67
N VAL A 19 -2.27 19.35 -12.70
CA VAL A 19 -3.15 18.16 -12.59
C VAL A 19 -4.00 18.01 -13.86
N GLY A 20 -4.57 19.09 -14.40
CA GLY A 20 -5.39 19.06 -15.60
C GLY A 20 -4.61 18.67 -16.86
N GLU A 21 -3.42 19.24 -17.04
CA GLU A 21 -2.49 18.93 -18.14
C GLU A 21 -1.99 17.49 -18.05
N THR A 22 -1.50 17.07 -16.88
CA THR A 22 -1.03 15.70 -16.68
C THR A 22 -2.13 14.68 -16.97
N VAL A 23 -3.36 14.92 -16.48
CA VAL A 23 -4.48 14.01 -16.72
C VAL A 23 -4.88 14.02 -18.20
N ARG A 24 -4.74 15.15 -18.90
CA ARG A 24 -4.90 15.20 -20.36
C ARG A 24 -3.90 14.28 -21.03
N ASP A 25 -2.62 14.47 -20.77
CA ASP A 25 -1.55 13.70 -21.40
C ASP A 25 -1.69 12.19 -21.13
N VAL A 26 -2.11 11.82 -19.91
CA VAL A 26 -2.39 10.42 -19.56
C VAL A 26 -3.51 9.84 -20.43
N TYR A 27 -4.63 10.55 -20.58
CA TYR A 27 -5.75 10.04 -21.38
C TYR A 27 -5.45 10.02 -22.87
N ASP A 28 -4.70 11.01 -23.36
CA ASP A 28 -4.31 11.08 -24.76
C ASP A 28 -3.37 9.90 -25.10
N TRP A 29 -2.43 9.57 -24.21
CA TRP A 29 -1.62 8.35 -24.32
C TRP A 29 -2.47 7.06 -24.25
N LEU A 30 -3.40 6.96 -23.30
CA LEU A 30 -4.26 5.77 -23.18
C LEU A 30 -5.10 5.53 -24.45
N LEU A 31 -5.56 6.59 -25.10
CA LEU A 31 -6.29 6.50 -26.38
C LEU A 31 -5.38 5.99 -27.51
N GLN A 32 -4.13 6.47 -27.59
CA GLN A 32 -3.14 5.98 -28.56
C GLN A 32 -2.87 4.49 -28.40
N GLU A 33 -2.85 4.00 -27.16
CA GLU A 33 -2.66 2.58 -26.82
C GLU A 33 -3.96 1.75 -26.94
N ASN A 34 -5.04 2.31 -27.47
CA ASN A 34 -6.36 1.67 -27.61
C ASN A 34 -6.94 1.13 -26.27
N ILE A 35 -6.67 1.82 -25.17
CA ILE A 35 -7.19 1.46 -23.85
C ILE A 35 -8.56 2.10 -23.64
N GLY A 36 -9.55 1.30 -23.24
CA GLY A 36 -10.91 1.77 -22.95
C GLY A 36 -11.31 1.76 -21.47
N ALA A 37 -10.39 1.40 -20.57
CA ALA A 37 -10.70 1.25 -19.15
C ALA A 37 -9.57 1.75 -18.25
N VAL A 38 -9.92 2.40 -17.14
CA VAL A 38 -8.99 2.85 -16.12
C VAL A 38 -9.44 2.36 -14.75
N VAL A 39 -8.52 1.75 -14.02
CA VAL A 39 -8.74 1.27 -12.66
C VAL A 39 -7.99 2.17 -11.69
N ILE A 40 -8.68 2.66 -10.67
CA ILE A 40 -8.12 3.55 -9.65
C ILE A 40 -8.40 3.02 -8.25
N GLU A 41 -7.48 3.24 -7.34
CA GLU A 41 -7.72 2.95 -5.92
C GLU A 41 -8.70 3.93 -5.29
N ASN A 42 -9.58 3.41 -4.43
CA ASN A 42 -10.41 4.22 -3.55
C ASN A 42 -9.71 4.49 -2.21
N ILE A 43 -8.62 5.24 -2.26
CA ILE A 43 -7.74 5.51 -1.11
C ILE A 43 -8.03 6.88 -0.52
N GLN A 44 -8.38 6.87 0.76
CA GLN A 44 -8.57 8.05 1.57
C GLN A 44 -7.27 8.40 2.27
N LEU A 45 -6.67 9.56 1.94
CA LEU A 45 -5.58 10.12 2.72
C LEU A 45 -6.19 10.96 3.86
N ARG A 46 -6.06 10.50 5.10
CA ARG A 46 -6.48 11.25 6.28
C ARG A 46 -5.28 11.99 6.85
N GLN A 47 -5.49 13.25 7.24
CA GLN A 47 -4.48 14.02 7.98
C GLN A 47 -4.24 13.35 9.34
N ARG A 48 -3.00 13.38 9.80
CA ARG A 48 -2.63 12.94 11.15
C ARG A 48 -2.41 14.18 11.98
N HIS A 49 -3.51 14.77 12.46
CA HIS A 49 -3.54 16.11 13.06
C HIS A 49 -2.47 16.36 14.14
N ASP A 50 -2.03 15.32 14.87
CA ASP A 50 -1.19 15.50 16.07
C ASP A 50 0.30 15.14 15.94
N THR A 51 0.79 14.53 14.85
CA THR A 51 2.12 13.88 14.90
C THR A 51 3.13 14.26 13.83
N ASP A 52 2.73 14.85 12.70
CA ASP A 52 3.69 15.18 11.63
C ASP A 52 3.27 16.41 10.82
N LYS A 53 3.84 17.57 11.16
CA LYS A 53 3.60 18.85 10.48
C LYS A 53 3.96 18.80 9.00
N ARG A 54 5.04 18.09 8.62
CA ARG A 54 5.49 17.99 7.22
C ARG A 54 4.51 17.15 6.41
N PHE A 55 4.11 15.99 6.93
CA PHE A 55 3.12 15.12 6.31
C PHE A 55 1.74 15.77 6.23
N ASN A 56 1.32 16.50 7.26
CA ASN A 56 0.06 17.24 7.25
C ASN A 56 0.06 18.33 6.18
N ARG A 57 1.16 19.10 6.08
CA ARG A 57 1.34 20.08 5.00
C ARG A 57 1.27 19.42 3.63
N LEU A 58 2.01 18.32 3.41
CA LEU A 58 1.98 17.56 2.16
C LEU A 58 0.57 17.05 1.85
N THR A 59 -0.14 16.47 2.81
CA THR A 59 -1.49 15.90 2.62
C THR A 59 -2.53 16.99 2.37
N HIS A 60 -2.41 18.15 3.03
CA HIS A 60 -3.25 19.31 2.79
C HIS A 60 -3.06 19.86 1.37
N HIS A 61 -1.80 19.92 0.93
CA HIS A 61 -1.40 20.37 -0.40
C HIS A 61 -1.78 19.37 -1.51
N PHE A 62 -1.53 18.09 -1.28
CA PHE A 62 -1.85 17.00 -2.19
C PHE A 62 -3.35 16.71 -2.15
N LYS A 63 -4.13 17.52 -2.87
CA LYS A 63 -5.57 17.33 -3.06
C LYS A 63 -5.84 16.09 -3.93
N LYS A 64 -5.58 14.90 -3.39
CA LYS A 64 -5.81 13.61 -4.07
C LYS A 64 -7.23 13.48 -4.60
N LYS A 65 -8.21 13.99 -3.86
CA LYS A 65 -9.61 14.08 -4.32
C LYS A 65 -9.71 14.83 -5.63
N LYS A 66 -9.06 15.99 -5.77
CA LYS A 66 -9.06 16.77 -7.01
C LYS A 66 -8.42 15.98 -8.16
N LEU A 67 -7.25 15.39 -7.96
CA LEU A 67 -6.59 14.55 -8.98
C LEU A 67 -7.50 13.39 -9.41
N THR A 68 -8.02 12.64 -8.44
CA THR A 68 -8.88 11.48 -8.68
C THR A 68 -10.16 11.89 -9.40
N ASP A 69 -10.81 12.98 -8.97
CA ASP A 69 -12.02 13.47 -9.63
C ASP A 69 -11.72 13.99 -11.04
N THR A 70 -10.56 14.62 -11.28
CA THR A 70 -10.16 15.07 -12.61
C THR A 70 -9.93 13.88 -13.55
N ILE A 71 -9.27 12.81 -13.05
CA ILE A 71 -9.13 11.54 -13.79
C ILE A 71 -10.51 10.99 -14.15
N ILE A 72 -11.38 10.79 -13.15
CA ILE A 72 -12.72 10.21 -13.36
C ILE A 72 -13.54 11.05 -14.35
N ARG A 73 -13.62 12.37 -14.15
CA ARG A 73 -14.41 13.26 -15.01
C ARG A 73 -13.92 13.24 -16.46
N ARG A 74 -12.60 13.30 -16.67
CA ARG A 74 -12.04 13.27 -18.03
C ARG A 74 -12.25 11.92 -18.69
N GLY A 75 -11.99 10.82 -17.97
CA GLY A 75 -12.23 9.48 -18.49
C GLY A 75 -13.68 9.24 -18.88
N MET A 76 -14.63 9.62 -18.00
CA MET A 76 -16.05 9.51 -18.33
C MET A 76 -16.43 10.33 -19.57
N ARG A 77 -15.89 11.54 -19.73
CA ARG A 77 -16.14 12.37 -20.92
C ARG A 77 -15.60 11.74 -22.20
N LEU A 78 -14.48 11.02 -22.10
CA LEU A 78 -13.85 10.31 -23.22
C LEU A 78 -14.40 8.89 -23.43
N GLY A 79 -15.46 8.49 -22.70
CA GLY A 79 -16.08 7.16 -22.85
C GLY A 79 -15.34 6.00 -22.17
N PHE A 80 -14.34 6.28 -21.32
CA PHE A 80 -13.63 5.22 -20.59
C PHE A 80 -14.49 4.59 -19.49
N ARG A 81 -14.34 3.27 -19.33
CA ARG A 81 -14.86 2.55 -18.16
C ARG A 81 -13.97 2.80 -16.95
N ILE A 82 -14.51 3.46 -15.93
CA ILE A 82 -13.76 3.77 -14.70
C ILE A 82 -14.18 2.84 -13.57
N LYS A 83 -13.23 2.10 -12.99
CA LYS A 83 -13.46 1.21 -11.85
C LYS A 83 -12.64 1.62 -10.63
N LYS A 84 -13.33 1.82 -9.51
CA LYS A 84 -12.69 2.01 -8.20
C LYS A 84 -12.48 0.66 -7.53
N VAL A 85 -11.29 0.45 -6.96
CA VAL A 85 -10.96 -0.78 -6.22
C VAL A 85 -10.48 -0.48 -4.80
N ASN A 86 -10.60 -1.47 -3.92
CA ASN A 86 -10.12 -1.35 -2.55
C ASN A 86 -8.58 -1.15 -2.55
N PRO A 87 -8.03 -0.15 -1.82
CA PRO A 87 -6.59 0.12 -1.77
C PRO A 87 -5.80 -0.78 -0.81
N ALA A 88 -6.47 -1.65 -0.04
CA ALA A 88 -5.83 -2.39 1.04
C ALA A 88 -4.60 -3.18 0.57
N TYR A 89 -3.42 -2.86 1.10
CA TYR A 89 -2.16 -3.56 0.87
C TYR A 89 -1.66 -3.59 -0.58
N THR A 90 -2.16 -2.78 -1.52
CA THR A 90 -1.73 -2.82 -2.94
C THR A 90 -0.23 -2.66 -3.11
N SER A 91 0.38 -1.69 -2.41
CA SER A 91 1.83 -1.46 -2.43
C SER A 91 2.63 -2.59 -1.76
N VAL A 92 2.08 -3.18 -0.69
CA VAL A 92 2.70 -4.33 -0.01
C VAL A 92 2.68 -5.55 -0.91
N ILE A 93 1.53 -5.85 -1.51
CA ILE A 93 1.36 -6.97 -2.43
C ILE A 93 2.27 -6.79 -3.64
N GLY A 94 2.25 -5.61 -4.27
CA GLY A 94 3.11 -5.29 -5.41
C GLY A 94 4.58 -5.56 -5.09
N ARG A 95 5.04 -5.01 -3.96
CA ARG A 95 6.42 -5.13 -3.49
C ARG A 95 6.84 -6.58 -3.24
N PHE A 96 6.04 -7.36 -2.52
CA PHE A 96 6.41 -8.72 -2.11
C PHE A 96 6.10 -9.80 -3.15
N LYS A 97 5.12 -9.59 -4.03
CA LYS A 97 4.63 -10.62 -4.96
C LYS A 97 5.09 -10.40 -6.40
N TYR A 98 5.20 -9.16 -6.85
CA TYR A 98 5.33 -8.86 -8.28
C TYR A 98 6.60 -8.11 -8.65
N ARG A 99 7.16 -7.32 -7.73
CA ARG A 99 8.39 -6.55 -7.95
C ARG A 99 9.54 -7.41 -8.48
N LYS A 100 9.99 -8.39 -7.67
CA LYS A 100 11.06 -9.32 -8.05
C LYS A 100 10.70 -10.17 -9.26
N LYS A 101 9.45 -10.66 -9.31
CA LYS A 101 8.99 -11.59 -10.36
C LYS A 101 9.04 -10.97 -11.76
N TYR A 102 8.73 -9.68 -11.88
CA TYR A 102 8.61 -8.99 -13.16
C TYR A 102 9.64 -7.87 -13.35
N GLY A 103 10.60 -7.71 -12.44
CA GLY A 103 11.59 -6.62 -12.52
C GLY A 103 10.99 -5.21 -12.41
N LEU A 104 9.83 -5.08 -11.76
CA LEU A 104 9.08 -3.81 -11.70
C LEU A 104 9.57 -2.91 -10.56
N SER A 105 9.36 -1.61 -10.66
CA SER A 105 9.44 -0.69 -9.53
C SER A 105 8.33 -0.97 -8.49
N VAL A 106 8.45 -0.39 -7.30
CA VAL A 106 7.41 -0.49 -6.27
C VAL A 106 6.09 0.16 -6.73
N HIS A 107 6.17 1.22 -7.54
CA HIS A 107 4.98 1.91 -8.06
C HIS A 107 4.31 1.14 -9.19
N GLU A 108 5.08 0.62 -10.15
CA GLU A 108 4.56 -0.22 -11.24
C GLU A 108 3.96 -1.52 -10.71
N SER A 109 4.62 -2.17 -9.75
CA SER A 109 4.08 -3.38 -9.13
C SER A 109 2.80 -3.10 -8.34
N ALA A 110 2.65 -1.94 -7.71
CA ALA A 110 1.39 -1.52 -7.10
C ALA A 110 0.30 -1.26 -8.16
N ALA A 111 0.64 -0.57 -9.26
CA ALA A 111 -0.26 -0.36 -10.40
C ALA A 111 -0.74 -1.69 -11.01
N LEU A 112 0.13 -2.69 -11.13
CA LEU A 112 -0.24 -4.04 -11.56
C LEU A 112 -1.29 -4.67 -10.63
N VAL A 113 -1.12 -4.56 -9.31
CA VAL A 113 -2.11 -5.06 -8.33
C VAL A 113 -3.46 -4.36 -8.50
N ILE A 114 -3.46 -3.04 -8.71
CA ILE A 114 -4.68 -2.25 -8.93
C ILE A 114 -5.42 -2.76 -10.18
N GLY A 115 -4.69 -2.91 -11.30
CA GLY A 115 -5.26 -3.43 -12.55
C GLY A 115 -5.83 -4.83 -12.38
N ARG A 116 -5.09 -5.74 -11.73
CA ARG A 116 -5.54 -7.11 -11.44
C ARG A 116 -6.80 -7.15 -10.58
N ARG A 117 -6.92 -6.30 -9.56
CA ARG A 117 -8.16 -6.15 -8.79
C ARG A 117 -9.31 -5.61 -9.63
N GLY A 118 -9.01 -4.70 -10.57
CA GLY A 118 -9.98 -4.23 -11.56
C GLY A 118 -10.57 -5.36 -12.39
N LEU A 119 -9.75 -6.35 -12.74
CA LEU A 119 -10.14 -7.57 -13.44
C LEU A 119 -10.79 -8.64 -12.54
N GLY A 120 -10.88 -8.42 -11.22
CA GLY A 120 -11.51 -9.34 -10.28
C GLY A 120 -10.58 -10.40 -9.68
N TYR A 121 -9.27 -10.31 -9.90
CA TYR A 121 -8.32 -11.22 -9.27
C TYR A 121 -8.17 -10.95 -7.76
N GLN A 122 -8.15 -12.03 -6.99
CA GLN A 122 -7.80 -12.02 -5.58
C GLN A 122 -6.28 -12.08 -5.40
N GLU A 123 -5.77 -11.38 -4.39
CA GLU A 123 -4.33 -11.27 -4.14
C GLU A 123 -3.89 -12.19 -3.00
N ARG A 124 -4.00 -13.50 -3.24
CA ARG A 124 -3.52 -14.54 -2.31
C ARG A 124 -2.02 -14.43 -2.05
N LEU A 125 -1.61 -14.77 -0.82
CA LEU A 125 -0.19 -14.93 -0.47
C LEU A 125 0.40 -16.14 -1.22
N PRO A 126 1.57 -15.98 -1.86
CA PRO A 126 2.36 -17.10 -2.36
C PRO A 126 2.79 -18.06 -1.22
N LYS A 127 2.90 -19.36 -1.54
CA LYS A 127 3.32 -20.40 -0.58
C LYS A 127 4.65 -20.08 0.10
N GLU A 128 5.60 -19.50 -0.63
CA GLU A 128 6.90 -19.06 -0.12
C GLU A 128 6.77 -18.01 0.99
N LEU A 129 5.90 -17.01 0.81
CA LEU A 129 5.67 -16.00 1.83
C LEU A 129 4.97 -16.59 3.06
N ILE A 130 4.04 -17.52 2.86
CA ILE A 130 3.38 -18.25 3.96
C ILE A 130 4.41 -19.03 4.76
N HIS A 131 5.34 -19.72 4.08
CA HIS A 131 6.43 -20.44 4.72
C HIS A 131 7.29 -19.50 5.57
N ILE A 132 7.68 -18.34 5.02
CA ILE A 132 8.46 -17.32 5.76
C ILE A 132 7.72 -16.83 7.00
N ILE A 133 6.41 -16.59 6.91
CA ILE A 133 5.61 -16.19 8.07
C ILE A 133 5.62 -17.27 9.15
N LYS A 134 5.40 -18.53 8.76
CA LYS A 134 5.30 -19.66 9.69
C LYS A 134 6.64 -20.03 10.33
N THR A 135 7.75 -19.83 9.63
CA THR A 135 9.09 -20.18 10.13
C THR A 135 9.79 -18.99 10.73
N LYS A 136 10.14 -17.99 9.92
CA LYS A 136 10.96 -16.85 10.34
C LYS A 136 10.19 -15.88 11.23
N VAL A 137 9.02 -15.42 10.79
CA VAL A 137 8.24 -14.41 11.56
C VAL A 137 7.75 -15.02 12.87
N LYS A 138 7.19 -16.23 12.86
CA LYS A 138 6.75 -16.91 14.09
C LYS A 138 7.89 -16.99 15.13
N ARG A 139 9.06 -17.51 14.73
CA ARG A 139 10.23 -17.63 15.62
C ARG A 139 10.68 -16.27 16.16
N HIS A 140 10.72 -15.27 15.30
CA HIS A 140 11.08 -13.91 15.70
C HIS A 140 10.11 -13.34 16.74
N LEU A 141 8.80 -13.48 16.54
CA LEU A 141 7.80 -13.02 17.50
C LEU A 141 7.89 -13.73 18.86
N VAL A 142 8.15 -15.04 18.85
CA VAL A 142 8.38 -15.81 20.09
C VAL A 142 9.64 -15.33 20.80
N ALA A 143 10.73 -15.12 20.06
CA ALA A 143 11.99 -14.61 20.63
C ALA A 143 11.80 -13.23 21.25
N VAL A 144 11.15 -12.30 20.54
CA VAL A 144 10.85 -10.94 21.04
C VAL A 144 10.03 -11.03 22.32
N LEU A 145 8.96 -11.82 22.36
CA LEU A 145 8.15 -11.98 23.57
C LEU A 145 8.92 -12.60 24.75
N GLY A 146 9.83 -13.54 24.46
CA GLY A 146 10.67 -14.19 25.46
C GLY A 146 11.76 -13.29 26.03
N SER A 147 12.31 -12.37 25.21
CA SER A 147 13.36 -11.44 25.60
C SER A 147 12.86 -10.13 26.22
N MET A 148 11.53 -9.93 26.32
CA MET A 148 10.97 -8.75 26.98
C MET A 148 11.30 -8.75 28.48
N GLU A 149 11.82 -7.63 28.98
CA GLU A 149 12.04 -7.42 30.42
C GLU A 149 10.72 -7.43 31.20
N GLU A 150 10.72 -8.04 32.38
CA GLU A 150 9.49 -8.19 33.18
C GLU A 150 8.95 -6.85 33.68
N SER A 151 9.84 -5.93 34.05
CA SER A 151 9.54 -4.53 34.38
C SER A 151 8.84 -3.82 33.22
N TYR A 152 9.30 -4.03 31.98
CA TYR A 152 8.69 -3.44 30.79
C TYR A 152 7.33 -4.07 30.48
N LYS A 153 7.16 -5.39 30.63
CA LYS A 153 5.86 -6.08 30.42
C LYS A 153 4.76 -5.50 31.31
N GLN A 154 5.08 -5.15 32.55
CA GLN A 154 4.15 -4.55 33.51
C GLN A 154 3.78 -3.10 33.18
N SER A 155 4.58 -2.41 32.35
CA SER A 155 4.24 -1.07 31.86
C SER A 155 3.01 -1.11 30.92
N LYS A 156 2.28 0.02 30.85
CA LYS A 156 1.14 0.17 29.92
C LYS A 156 1.54 -0.05 28.46
N SER A 157 2.76 0.35 28.07
CA SER A 157 3.25 0.17 26.69
C SER A 157 3.58 -1.29 26.41
N GLY A 158 4.37 -1.92 27.30
CA GLY A 158 4.77 -3.32 27.13
C GLY A 158 3.60 -4.28 27.16
N THR A 159 2.60 -4.04 28.01
CA THR A 159 1.34 -4.82 28.00
C THR A 159 0.64 -4.74 26.65
N LYS A 160 0.50 -3.53 26.07
CA LYS A 160 -0.13 -3.34 24.75
C LYS A 160 0.67 -4.03 23.64
N GLN A 161 2.00 -3.91 23.65
CA GLN A 161 2.86 -4.57 22.67
C GLN A 161 2.75 -6.09 22.79
N ARG A 162 2.85 -6.65 24.00
CA ARG A 162 2.69 -8.08 24.26
C ARG A 162 1.36 -8.62 23.75
N GLN A 163 0.25 -7.94 24.05
CA GLN A 163 -1.08 -8.31 23.54
C GLN A 163 -1.15 -8.23 22.01
N TYR A 164 -0.54 -7.22 21.40
CA TYR A 164 -0.47 -7.10 19.96
C TYR A 164 0.33 -8.26 19.32
N LEU A 165 1.53 -8.55 19.82
CA LEU A 165 2.37 -9.65 19.31
C LEU A 165 1.71 -11.01 19.54
N GLY A 166 1.10 -11.24 20.71
CA GLY A 166 0.35 -12.46 21.00
C GLY A 166 -0.84 -12.66 20.05
N ARG A 167 -1.59 -11.59 19.74
CA ARG A 167 -2.63 -11.65 18.70
C ARG A 167 -2.05 -12.00 17.34
N MET A 168 -0.91 -11.42 16.94
CA MET A 168 -0.28 -11.74 15.66
C MET A 168 0.19 -13.20 15.59
N LEU A 169 0.74 -13.75 16.68
CA LEU A 169 1.09 -15.17 16.77
C LEU A 169 -0.13 -16.08 16.60
N LYS A 170 -1.24 -15.79 17.29
CA LYS A 170 -2.49 -16.56 17.14
C LYS A 170 -2.98 -16.58 15.69
N LYS A 171 -2.87 -15.45 14.97
CA LYS A 171 -3.18 -15.39 13.53
C LYS A 171 -2.27 -16.27 12.68
N ILE A 172 -0.99 -16.34 13.02
CA ILE A 172 -0.02 -17.21 12.31
C ILE A 172 -0.35 -18.69 12.55
N GLU A 173 -0.80 -19.04 13.75
CA GLU A 173 -1.18 -20.40 14.13
C GLU A 173 -2.49 -20.82 13.45
N ASN A 174 -3.50 -19.96 13.47
CA ASN A 174 -4.81 -20.19 12.86
C ASN A 174 -4.89 -19.70 11.40
N PHE A 175 -3.76 -19.73 10.68
CA PHE A 175 -3.61 -19.12 9.35
C PHE A 175 -4.69 -19.50 8.32
N LYS A 176 -5.23 -20.73 8.38
CA LYS A 176 -6.26 -21.21 7.43
C LYS A 176 -7.59 -20.47 7.56
N GLU A 177 -7.89 -19.95 8.75
CA GLU A 177 -9.15 -19.26 9.07
C GLU A 177 -9.01 -17.73 8.92
N GLU A 178 -7.78 -17.23 8.78
CA GLU A 178 -7.51 -15.80 8.69
C GLU A 178 -7.78 -15.25 7.30
N HIS A 179 -8.41 -14.07 7.26
CA HIS A 179 -8.60 -13.32 6.02
C HIS A 179 -7.26 -12.94 5.37
N GLU A 180 -7.17 -12.94 4.04
CA GLU A 180 -5.94 -12.65 3.29
C GLU A 180 -5.26 -11.34 3.72
N TRP A 181 -6.04 -10.32 4.02
CA TRP A 181 -5.52 -9.03 4.50
C TRP A 181 -4.85 -9.09 5.87
N SER A 182 -5.31 -9.96 6.79
CA SER A 182 -4.60 -10.21 8.05
C SER A 182 -3.19 -10.73 7.78
N LEU A 183 -3.05 -11.59 6.76
CA LEU A 183 -1.79 -12.22 6.41
C LEU A 183 -0.84 -11.24 5.73
N TRP A 184 -1.35 -10.41 4.82
CA TRP A 184 -0.57 -9.29 4.26
C TRP A 184 -0.16 -8.27 5.31
N ASN A 185 -0.99 -8.05 6.33
CA ASN A 185 -0.63 -7.19 7.46
C ASN A 185 0.57 -7.73 8.24
N ILE A 186 0.63 -9.04 8.48
CA ILE A 186 1.77 -9.68 9.17
C ILE A 186 3.07 -9.40 8.39
N LEU A 187 3.09 -9.63 7.08
CA LEU A 187 4.26 -9.30 6.24
C LEU A 187 4.60 -7.82 6.29
N HIS A 188 3.60 -6.95 6.18
CA HIS A 188 3.82 -5.50 6.22
C HIS A 188 4.45 -5.04 7.54
N LYS A 189 4.03 -5.64 8.65
CA LYS A 189 4.44 -5.24 10.01
C LYS A 189 5.79 -5.81 10.41
N PHE A 190 6.11 -7.03 10.00
CA PHE A 190 7.29 -7.75 10.50
C PHE A 190 8.35 -8.01 9.45
N CYS A 191 8.08 -7.72 8.18
CA CYS A 191 9.02 -7.92 7.09
C CYS A 191 9.25 -6.63 6.31
N TRP A 192 10.45 -6.53 5.75
CA TRP A 192 10.81 -5.57 4.72
C TRP A 192 11.66 -6.27 3.66
N LEU A 193 11.93 -5.57 2.55
CA LEU A 193 12.70 -6.09 1.44
C LEU A 193 13.98 -5.27 1.28
N ASN A 194 15.11 -5.94 1.34
CA ASN A 194 16.43 -5.40 1.06
C ASN A 194 16.98 -6.10 -0.17
N GLN A 195 17.22 -5.37 -1.27
CA GLN A 195 17.68 -5.98 -2.55
C GLN A 195 16.87 -7.23 -2.95
N ASP A 196 15.54 -7.17 -2.81
CA ASP A 196 14.60 -8.27 -3.08
C ASP A 196 14.73 -9.52 -2.19
N GLN A 197 15.50 -9.42 -1.10
CA GLN A 197 15.58 -10.41 -0.04
C GLN A 197 14.70 -9.99 1.15
N ILE A 198 13.90 -10.94 1.66
CA ILE A 198 12.99 -10.67 2.76
C ILE A 198 13.77 -10.69 4.07
N GLN A 199 13.75 -9.55 4.77
CA GLN A 199 14.37 -9.35 6.07
C GLN A 199 13.31 -9.06 7.12
N LEU A 200 13.61 -9.41 8.38
CA LEU A 200 12.75 -9.11 9.51
C LEU A 200 12.96 -7.66 9.93
N LYS A 201 11.90 -7.00 10.38
CA LYS A 201 11.99 -5.70 11.04
C LYS A 201 12.34 -5.89 12.50
N GLU A 202 13.00 -4.91 13.10
CA GLU A 202 13.09 -4.80 14.55
C GLU A 202 11.71 -4.40 15.09
N VAL A 203 11.26 -5.06 16.16
CA VAL A 203 9.87 -5.04 16.68
C VAL A 203 9.85 -4.67 18.15
#